data_AF-A0A397VVJ5-F1
#
_entry.id   AF-A0A397VVJ5-F1
#
_cell.length_a   1.000
_cell.length_b   1.000
_cell.length_c   1.000
_cell.angle_alpha   90.00
_cell.angle_beta   90.00
_cell.angle_gamma   90.00
#
_symmetry.space_group_name_H-M   'P 1'
#
loop_
_entity.id
_entity.type
_entity.pdbx_description
1 polymer ?
#
loop_
_entity_poly.entity_id
_entity_poly.type
_entity_poly.pdbx_seq_one_letter_code
_entity_poly.pdbx_strand_id
1 'polypeptide(L)'
;ITEGLGHLHKNGLIHCDLHSKNILRNDDKFLIADFGLSRKIDDTYNSSASMIKGVPAYLDPQCHCEPGKKPDEKSDIYSLGVIFWELTSGIPPF
;
A
#
# COMPACT_ATOMS: atom_id res chain seq x y z
N ILE A 1 -8.40 -0.19 -10.00
CA ILE A 1 -7.42 -0.25 -8.87
C ILE A 1 -6.49 -1.44 -9.03
N THR A 2 -7.01 -2.68 -9.08
CA THR A 2 -6.21 -3.91 -9.22
C THR A 2 -5.26 -3.91 -10.43
N GLU A 3 -5.71 -3.44 -11.59
CA GLU A 3 -4.87 -3.33 -12.79
C GLU A 3 -3.68 -2.38 -12.59
N GLY A 4 -3.93 -1.21 -11.98
CA GLY A 4 -2.89 -0.24 -11.65
C GLY A 4 -1.88 -0.82 -10.66
N LEU A 5 -2.36 -1.47 -9.59
CA LEU A 5 -1.49 -2.08 -8.59
C LEU A 5 -0.65 -3.21 -9.19
N GLY A 6 -1.27 -4.07 -10.01
CA GLY A 6 -0.55 -5.12 -10.73
C GLY A 6 0.49 -4.57 -11.70
N HIS A 7 0.24 -3.41 -12.31
CA HIS A 7 1.25 -2.72 -13.13
C HIS A 7 2.44 -2.24 -12.28
N LEU A 8 2.22 -1.70 -11.08
CA LEU A 8 3.31 -1.29 -10.18
C LEU A 8 4.19 -2.49 -9.80
N HIS A 9 3.56 -3.58 -9.33
CA HIS A 9 4.26 -4.80 -8.90
C HIS A 9 5.04 -5.44 -10.04
N LYS A 10 4.46 -5.52 -11.25
CA LYS A 10 5.16 -6.02 -12.44
C LYS A 10 6.42 -5.20 -12.80
N ASN A 11 6.46 -3.93 -12.45
CA ASN A 11 7.62 -3.04 -12.64
C ASN A 11 8.53 -2.98 -11.41
N GLY A 12 8.35 -3.87 -10.44
CA GLY A 12 9.15 -3.96 -9.22
C GLY A 12 8.97 -2.77 -8.28
N LEU A 13 7.83 -2.08 -8.35
CA LEU A 13 7.49 -0.96 -7.48
C LEU A 13 6.40 -1.39 -6.50
N ILE A 14 6.66 -1.18 -5.21
CA ILE A 14 5.71 -1.39 -4.10
C ILE A 14 5.23 -0.01 -3.66
N HIS A 15 3.92 0.17 -3.46
CA HIS A 15 3.35 1.47 -3.12
C HIS A 15 3.63 1.88 -1.67
N CYS A 16 3.48 0.95 -0.72
CA CYS A 16 3.71 1.11 0.72
C CYS A 16 2.77 2.08 1.48
N ASP A 17 1.82 2.71 0.80
CA ASP A 17 0.86 3.65 1.40
C ASP A 17 -0.47 3.66 0.65
N LEU A 18 -0.92 2.48 0.26
CA LEU A 18 -2.16 2.32 -0.47
C LEU A 18 -3.34 2.47 0.50
N HIS A 19 -4.19 3.48 0.31
CA HIS A 19 -5.42 3.66 1.08
C HIS A 19 -6.46 4.42 0.26
N SER A 20 -7.70 4.51 0.72
CA SER A 20 -8.80 5.12 -0.05
C SER A 20 -8.53 6.56 -0.49
N LYS A 21 -7.86 7.38 0.34
CA LYS A 21 -7.48 8.76 -0.04
C LYS A 21 -6.40 8.87 -1.15
N ASN A 22 -5.68 7.78 -1.44
CA ASN A 22 -4.68 7.69 -2.51
C ASN A 22 -5.26 7.05 -3.78
N ILE A 23 -6.57 6.79 -3.80
CA ILE A 23 -7.32 6.40 -5.00
C ILE A 23 -8.06 7.62 -5.52
N LEU A 24 -7.61 8.15 -6.66
CA LEU A 24 -8.24 9.28 -7.33
C LEU A 24 -9.23 8.78 -8.37
N ARG A 25 -10.30 9.55 -8.60
CA ARG A 25 -11.25 9.32 -9.68
C ARG A 25 -11.09 10.40 -10.75
N ASN A 26 -10.93 9.97 -11.99
CA ASN A 26 -10.97 10.82 -13.17
C ASN A 26 -11.98 10.22 -14.15
N ASP A 27 -13.15 10.82 -14.27
CA ASP A 27 -14.32 10.27 -14.97
C ASP A 27 -14.66 8.84 -14.49
N ASP A 28 -14.59 7.87 -15.38
CA ASP A 28 -14.85 6.45 -15.12
C ASP A 28 -13.57 5.66 -14.78
N LYS A 29 -12.43 6.36 -14.61
CA LYS A 29 -11.14 5.74 -14.29
C LYS A 29 -10.75 6.01 -12.84
N PHE A 30 -10.19 4.97 -12.22
CA PHE A 30 -9.56 5.06 -10.91
C PHE A 30 -8.04 5.02 -11.07
N LEU A 31 -7.36 5.98 -10.44
CA LEU A 31 -5.91 6.17 -10.50
C LEU A 31 -5.32 5.96 -9.10
N ILE A 32 -4.15 5.34 -9.05
CA ILE A 32 -3.35 5.22 -7.82
C ILE A 32 -2.41 6.43 -7.78
N ALA A 33 -2.36 7.13 -6.65
CA ALA A 33 -1.60 8.36 -6.44
C ALA A 33 -0.75 8.30 -5.17
N ASP A 34 0.13 9.29 -5.03
CA ASP A 34 1.08 9.46 -3.92
C ASP A 34 2.10 8.32 -3.76
N PHE A 35 3.22 8.47 -4.48
CA PHE A 35 4.33 7.53 -4.46
C PHE A 35 5.44 7.94 -3.48
N GLY A 36 5.17 8.86 -2.55
CA GLY A 36 6.18 9.41 -1.63
C GLY A 36 6.81 8.37 -0.70
N LEU A 37 6.11 7.27 -0.45
CA LEU A 37 6.57 6.13 0.34
C LEU A 37 6.89 4.88 -0.49
N SER A 38 6.71 4.96 -1.82
CA SER A 38 6.94 3.82 -2.70
C SER A 38 8.41 3.43 -2.77
N ARG A 39 8.65 2.13 -3.00
CA ARG A 39 10.00 1.56 -3.01
C ARG A 39 10.19 0.60 -4.18
N LYS A 40 11.42 0.49 -4.67
CA LYS A 40 11.79 -0.62 -5.54
C LYS A 40 12.11 -1.87 -4.72
N ILE A 41 11.83 -3.03 -5.30
CA ILE A 41 12.14 -4.32 -4.68
C ILE A 41 13.64 -4.41 -4.33
N ASP A 42 14.51 -3.89 -5.20
CA ASP A 42 15.97 -3.95 -5.08
C ASP A 42 16.61 -2.79 -4.29
N ASP A 43 15.83 -1.85 -3.76
CA ASP A 43 16.41 -0.75 -2.98
C ASP A 43 17.01 -1.29 -1.67
N THR A 44 18.32 -1.09 -1.50
CA THR A 44 19.06 -1.39 -0.26
C THR A 44 18.45 -0.58 0.88
N TYR A 45 17.71 -1.28 1.74
CA TYR A 45 17.05 -0.68 2.89
C TYR A 45 18.08 -0.12 3.87
N ASN A 46 18.18 1.21 3.95
CA ASN A 46 18.89 1.85 5.05
C ASN A 46 18.06 1.65 6.32
N SER A 47 18.60 0.87 7.26
CA SER A 47 17.96 0.49 8.54
C SER A 47 17.56 1.69 9.43
N SER A 48 18.02 2.90 9.10
CA SER A 48 17.60 4.17 9.73
C SER A 48 16.20 4.63 9.33
N ALA A 49 15.58 4.01 8.31
CA ALA A 49 14.18 4.21 7.91
C ALA A 49 13.21 3.23 8.61
N SER A 50 13.55 2.75 9.81
CA SER A 50 12.82 1.74 10.60
C SER A 50 11.42 2.15 11.07
N MET A 51 10.99 3.38 10.79
CA MET A 51 9.64 3.82 11.15
C MET A 51 8.66 3.39 10.06
N ILE A 52 7.72 2.53 10.41
CA ILE A 52 6.60 2.18 9.54
C ILE A 52 5.81 3.47 9.28
N LYS A 53 5.68 3.82 8.00
CA LYS A 53 4.98 5.02 7.54
C LYS A 53 3.74 4.60 6.76
N GLY A 54 2.76 5.49 6.73
CA GLY A 54 1.49 5.31 6.05
C GLY A 54 0.31 5.35 7.03
N VAL A 55 -0.89 5.03 6.54
CA VAL A 55 -2.11 5.10 7.36
C VAL A 55 -2.32 3.78 8.15
N PRO A 56 -2.27 3.79 9.50
CA PRO A 56 -2.29 2.58 10.33
C PRO A 56 -3.35 1.53 9.98
N ALA A 57 -4.57 1.97 9.67
CA ALA A 57 -5.68 1.08 9.31
C ALA A 57 -5.42 0.20 8.08
N TYR A 58 -4.54 0.64 7.17
CA TYR A 58 -4.25 -0.02 5.89
C TYR A 58 -2.90 -0.72 5.89
N LEU A 59 -2.11 -0.60 6.96
CA LEU A 59 -0.77 -1.15 7.01
C LEU A 59 -0.77 -2.65 7.31
N ASP A 60 0.07 -3.40 6.60
CA ASP A 60 0.30 -4.82 6.84
C ASP A 60 0.75 -5.04 8.30
N PRO A 61 -0.04 -5.74 9.14
CA PRO A 61 0.30 -5.94 10.54
C PRO A 61 1.58 -6.77 10.71
N GLN A 62 1.94 -7.62 9.75
CA GLN A 62 3.16 -8.40 9.83
C GLN A 62 4.41 -7.51 9.81
N CYS A 63 4.36 -6.34 9.16
CA CYS A 63 5.46 -5.37 9.20
C CYS A 63 5.70 -4.82 10.62
N HIS A 64 4.70 -4.87 11.50
CA HIS A 64 4.81 -4.48 12.91
C HIS A 64 5.20 -5.65 13.81
N CYS A 65 4.67 -6.84 13.53
CA CYS A 65 4.85 -8.02 14.37
C CYS A 65 6.18 -8.75 14.13
N GLU A 66 6.77 -8.63 12.94
CA GLU A 66 7.98 -9.34 12.56
C GLU A 66 9.19 -8.39 12.47
N PRO A 67 10.13 -8.44 13.44
CA PRO A 67 11.31 -7.61 13.41
C PRO A 67 12.11 -7.80 12.12
N GLY A 68 12.30 -6.72 11.37
CA GLY A 68 13.05 -6.74 10.12
C GLY A 68 12.23 -7.13 8.88
N LYS A 69 10.95 -7.48 9.02
CA LYS A 69 10.06 -7.59 7.86
C LYS A 69 9.91 -6.21 7.22
N LYS A 70 10.08 -6.17 5.91
CA LYS A 70 9.93 -4.96 5.10
C LYS A 70 8.63 -5.04 4.31
N PRO A 71 7.94 -3.91 4.06
CA PRO A 71 6.79 -3.90 3.17
C PRO A 71 7.15 -4.45 1.81
N ASP A 72 6.38 -5.41 1.32
CA ASP A 72 6.55 -6.01 0.00
C ASP A 72 5.23 -5.91 -0.80
N GLU A 73 5.18 -6.58 -1.95
CA GLU A 73 3.95 -6.61 -2.76
C GLU A 73 2.75 -7.14 -1.96
N LYS A 74 2.96 -8.09 -1.02
CA LYS A 74 1.88 -8.64 -0.18
C LYS A 74 1.36 -7.60 0.80
N SER A 75 2.21 -6.66 1.24
CA SER A 75 1.76 -5.55 2.07
C SER A 75 0.77 -4.65 1.32
N ASP A 76 1.01 -4.33 0.04
CA ASP A 76 0.01 -3.59 -0.76
C ASP A 76 -1.27 -4.40 -1.00
N ILE A 77 -1.18 -5.73 -1.11
CA ILE A 77 -2.36 -6.61 -1.23
C ILE A 77 -3.20 -6.57 0.05
N TYR A 78 -2.58 -6.51 1.23
CA TYR A 78 -3.30 -6.32 2.49
C TYR A 78 -4.07 -5.00 2.48
N SER A 79 -3.39 -3.90 2.11
CA SER A 79 -4.01 -2.57 2.01
C SER A 79 -5.18 -2.54 1.03
N LEU A 80 -5.05 -3.21 -0.12
CA LEU A 80 -6.14 -3.38 -1.08
C LEU A 80 -7.34 -4.13 -0.47
N GLY A 81 -7.08 -5.15 0.34
CA GLY A 81 -8.10 -5.88 1.09
C GLY A 81 -8.88 -4.97 2.04
N VAL A 82 -8.19 -4.08 2.75
CA VAL A 82 -8.81 -3.09 3.64
C VAL A 82 -9.68 -2.09 2.85
N ILE A 83 -9.20 -1.62 1.68
CA ILE A 83 -10.00 -0.76 0.79
C ILE A 83 -11.28 -1.48 0.33
N PHE A 84 -11.18 -2.75 -0.06
CA PHE A 84 -12.36 -3.51 -0.48
C PHE A 84 -13.32 -3.76 0.68
N TRP A 85 -12.81 -3.98 1.88
CA TRP A 85 -13.64 -4.05 3.08
C TRP A 85 -14.38 -2.73 3.34
N GLU A 86 -13.68 -1.58 3.29
CA GLU A 86 -14.29 -0.25 3.45
C GLU A 86 -15.39 0.00 2.42
N LEU A 87 -15.14 -0.33 1.15
CA LEU A 87 -16.12 -0.17 0.06
C LEU A 87 -17.36 -1.05 0.22
N THR A 88 -17.19 -2.27 0.73
CA THR A 88 -18.28 -3.24 0.87
C THR A 88 -19.06 -3.09 2.17
N SER A 89 -18.40 -2.62 3.24
CA SER A 89 -19.03 -2.33 4.53
C SER A 89 -19.68 -0.95 4.56
N GLY A 90 -19.16 0.01 3.78
CA GLY A 90 -19.53 1.42 3.86
C GLY A 90 -19.03 2.12 5.13
N ILE A 91 -18.13 1.48 5.88
CA ILE A 91 -17.61 1.96 7.16
C ILE A 91 -16.09 2.16 7.02
N PRO A 92 -15.55 3.31 7.47
CA PRO A 92 -14.10 3.52 7.52
C PRO A 92 -13.41 2.43 8.35
N PRO A 93 -12.23 1.94 7.92
CA PRO A 93 -11.49 0.96 8.69
C PRO A 93 -10.85 1.61 9.92
N PHE A 94 -11.35 1.18 11.09
CA PHE A 94 -10.94 1.57 12.45
C PHE A 94 -11.16 3.04 12.83
#